data_AF-A0AAC8YH17-F1
#
_entry.id   AF-A0AAC8YH17-F1
#
_cell.length_a   1.000
_cell.length_b   1.000
_cell.length_c   1.000
_cell.angle_alpha   90.00
_cell.angle_beta   90.00
_cell.angle_gamma   90.00
#
_symmetry.space_group_name_H-M   'P 1'
#
loop_
_entity.id
_entity.type
_entity.pdbx_description
1 polymer ?
#
loop_
_entity_poly.entity_id
_entity_poly.type
_entity_poly.pdbx_seq_one_letter_code
_entity_poly.pdbx_strand_id
1 'polypeptide(L)'
;MAAATSADLIRAARDTDLLDRARALAAQQGIDAAVIEQKWAHLVSVPVSQSGDDTIASVLAYATATYTGRPGQNPAAVTDTQIAAALATLNA
;
A
#
# COMPACT_ATOMS: atom_id res chain seq x y z
N MET A 1 2.89 -1.34 -13.91
CA MET A 1 2.80 -2.82 -13.73
C MET A 1 1.48 -3.34 -14.30
N ALA A 2 1.22 -4.65 -14.31
CA ALA A 2 -0.13 -5.15 -14.61
C ALA A 2 -1.14 -4.64 -13.57
N ALA A 3 -2.38 -4.35 -13.99
CA ALA A 3 -3.43 -3.91 -13.08
C ALA A 3 -3.71 -4.98 -12.02
N ALA A 4 -3.87 -4.55 -10.76
CA ALA A 4 -4.15 -5.46 -9.65
C ALA A 4 -5.52 -6.15 -9.85
N THR A 5 -5.57 -7.46 -9.62
CA THR A 5 -6.85 -8.18 -9.63
C THR A 5 -7.64 -7.93 -8.35
N SER A 6 -8.91 -8.31 -8.34
CA SER A 6 -9.72 -8.28 -7.11
C SER A 6 -9.13 -9.12 -5.98
N ALA A 7 -8.48 -10.24 -6.31
CA ALA A 7 -7.77 -11.07 -5.32
C ALA A 7 -6.55 -10.34 -4.74
N ASP A 8 -5.82 -9.58 -5.55
CA ASP A 8 -4.67 -8.80 -5.10
C ASP A 8 -5.09 -7.64 -4.18
N LEU A 9 -6.19 -6.96 -4.53
CA LEU A 9 -6.79 -5.92 -3.71
C LEU A 9 -7.25 -6.46 -2.34
N ILE A 10 -7.93 -7.62 -2.33
CA ILE A 10 -8.35 -8.28 -1.08
C ILE A 10 -7.14 -8.69 -0.25
N ARG A 11 -6.10 -9.24 -0.88
CA ARG A 11 -4.86 -9.63 -0.19
C ARG A 11 -4.19 -8.42 0.45
N ALA A 12 -3.99 -7.34 -0.30
CA ALA A 12 -3.38 -6.11 0.20
C ALA A 12 -4.21 -5.47 1.32
N ALA A 13 -5.53 -5.41 1.17
CA ALA A 13 -6.42 -4.86 2.19
C ALA A 13 -6.43 -5.67 3.49
N ARG A 14 -6.14 -6.99 3.42
CA ARG A 14 -6.05 -7.89 4.58
C ARG A 14 -4.63 -8.03 5.13
N ASP A 15 -3.64 -7.43 4.50
CA ASP A 15 -2.27 -7.47 4.98
C ASP A 15 -2.13 -6.54 6.19
N THR A 16 -2.06 -7.15 7.37
CA THR A 16 -1.98 -6.42 8.64
C THR A 16 -0.65 -5.69 8.80
N ASP A 17 0.44 -6.19 8.22
CA ASP A 17 1.75 -5.53 8.26
C ASP A 17 1.72 -4.22 7.46
N LEU A 18 1.15 -4.26 6.25
CA LEU A 18 0.96 -3.05 5.45
C LEU A 18 0.05 -2.03 6.13
N LEU A 19 -1.04 -2.48 6.76
CA LEU A 19 -1.93 -1.59 7.51
C LEU A 19 -1.22 -0.94 8.70
N ASP A 20 -0.44 -1.71 9.48
CA ASP A 20 0.30 -1.20 10.63
C ASP A 20 1.38 -0.20 10.20
N ARG A 21 2.07 -0.47 9.09
CA ARG A 21 3.02 0.48 8.49
C ARG A 21 2.33 1.76 8.00
N ALA A 22 1.18 1.64 7.36
CA ALA A 22 0.39 2.80 6.95
C ALA A 22 -0.07 3.65 8.14
N ARG A 23 -0.53 3.02 9.23
CA ARG A 23 -0.85 3.73 10.49
C ARG A 23 0.36 4.44 11.08
N ALA A 24 1.52 3.79 11.11
CA ALA A 24 2.75 4.38 11.64
C ALA A 24 3.20 5.61 10.83
N LEU A 25 3.15 5.52 9.50
CA LEU A 25 3.48 6.64 8.61
C LEU A 25 2.43 7.76 8.66
N ALA A 26 1.15 7.41 8.76
CA ALA A 26 0.05 8.36 8.92
C ALA A 26 0.18 9.17 10.22
N ALA A 27 0.57 8.51 11.32
CA ALA A 27 0.80 9.17 12.60
C ALA A 27 1.91 10.23 12.52
N GLN A 28 2.95 10.00 11.72
CA GLN A 28 4.01 11.02 11.47
C GLN A 28 3.47 12.26 10.75
N GLN A 29 2.36 12.13 10.02
CA GLN A 29 1.70 13.20 9.29
C GLN A 29 0.51 13.82 10.06
N GLY A 30 0.27 13.37 11.30
CA GLY A 30 -0.87 13.82 12.11
C GLY A 30 -2.22 13.25 11.68
N ILE A 31 -2.24 12.20 10.87
CA ILE A 31 -3.47 11.52 10.43
C ILE A 31 -3.83 10.43 11.45
N ASP A 32 -5.09 10.41 11.89
CA ASP A 32 -5.59 9.40 12.83
C ASP A 32 -5.61 7.99 12.21
N ALA A 33 -5.21 6.99 12.99
CA ALA A 33 -5.26 5.59 12.60
C ALA A 33 -6.67 5.14 12.18
N ALA A 34 -7.72 5.67 12.81
CA ALA A 34 -9.11 5.36 12.45
C ALA A 34 -9.46 5.80 11.02
N VAL A 35 -8.89 6.92 10.55
CA VAL A 35 -9.08 7.40 9.16
C VAL A 35 -8.41 6.43 8.18
N ILE A 36 -7.22 5.93 8.53
CA ILE A 36 -6.50 4.95 7.71
C ILE A 36 -7.31 3.66 7.60
N GLU A 37 -7.81 3.14 8.71
CA GLU A 37 -8.62 1.91 8.73
C GLU A 37 -9.88 2.03 7.86
N GLN A 38 -10.60 3.14 7.97
CA GLN A 38 -11.81 3.39 7.18
C GLN A 38 -11.52 3.48 5.68
N LYS A 39 -10.35 4.01 5.30
CA LYS A 39 -9.98 4.26 3.91
C LYS A 39 -9.04 3.22 3.33
N TRP A 40 -8.61 2.23 4.12
CA TRP A 40 -7.54 1.31 3.74
C TRP A 40 -7.82 0.56 2.44
N ALA A 41 -9.04 0.04 2.30
CA ALA A 41 -9.44 -0.68 1.08
C ALA A 41 -9.36 0.19 -0.18
N HIS A 42 -9.57 1.51 -0.05
CA HIS A 42 -9.36 2.45 -1.14
C HIS A 42 -7.88 2.76 -1.34
N LEU A 43 -7.14 3.03 -0.27
CA LEU A 43 -5.70 3.38 -0.32
C LEU A 43 -4.84 2.30 -0.97
N VAL A 44 -5.19 1.01 -0.83
CA VAL A 44 -4.42 -0.04 -1.52
C VAL A 44 -4.59 -0.04 -3.04
N SER A 45 -5.59 0.68 -3.54
CA SER A 45 -5.95 0.77 -4.97
C SER A 45 -5.58 2.09 -5.63
N VAL A 46 -5.16 3.11 -4.86
CA VAL A 46 -4.76 4.40 -5.44
C VAL A 46 -3.36 4.32 -6.06
N PRO A 47 -3.09 5.13 -7.10
CA PRO A 47 -1.75 5.24 -7.68
C PRO A 47 -0.71 5.72 -6.65
N VAL A 48 0.44 5.06 -6.60
CA VAL A 48 1.57 5.36 -5.70
C VAL A 48 2.85 5.77 -6.44
N SER A 49 2.85 5.72 -7.77
CA SER A 49 3.95 6.19 -8.61
C SER A 49 3.51 7.36 -9.49
N GLN A 50 4.47 8.22 -9.87
CA GLN A 50 4.21 9.35 -10.77
C GLN A 50 3.76 8.93 -12.16
N SER A 51 4.06 7.69 -12.58
CA SER A 51 3.57 7.11 -13.83
C SER A 51 2.10 6.68 -13.76
N GLY A 52 1.46 6.70 -12.59
CA GLY A 52 0.01 6.52 -12.43
C GLY A 52 -0.49 5.07 -12.41
N ASP A 53 0.35 4.10 -12.79
CA ASP A 53 -0.10 2.72 -13.01
C ASP A 53 0.14 1.76 -11.83
N ASP A 54 1.05 2.13 -10.91
CA ASP A 54 1.41 1.25 -9.80
C ASP A 54 0.60 1.62 -8.56
N THR A 55 0.09 0.61 -7.86
CA THR A 55 -0.69 0.71 -6.63
C THR A 55 -0.04 -0.17 -5.56
N ILE A 56 -0.40 0.01 -4.29
CA ILE A 56 0.07 -0.90 -3.22
C ILE A 56 -0.29 -2.35 -3.57
N ALA A 57 -1.50 -2.59 -4.07
CA ALA A 57 -1.95 -3.93 -4.43
C ALA A 57 -1.18 -4.53 -5.61
N SER A 58 -0.91 -3.76 -6.67
CA SER A 58 -0.15 -4.30 -7.80
C SER A 58 1.30 -4.57 -7.38
N VAL A 59 1.94 -3.65 -6.65
CA VAL A 59 3.31 -3.79 -6.11
C VAL A 59 3.43 -5.03 -5.22
N LEU A 60 2.47 -5.23 -4.32
CA LEU A 60 2.41 -6.43 -3.48
C LEU A 60 2.27 -7.71 -4.32
N ALA A 61 1.38 -7.72 -5.32
CA ALA A 61 1.17 -8.87 -6.18
C ALA A 61 2.44 -9.24 -6.96
N TYR A 62 3.12 -8.25 -7.53
CA TYR A 62 4.41 -8.46 -8.20
C TYR A 62 5.48 -8.96 -7.24
N ALA A 63 5.60 -8.35 -6.06
CA ALA A 63 6.63 -8.72 -5.10
C ALA A 63 6.44 -10.15 -4.58
N THR A 64 5.19 -10.55 -4.29
CA THR A 64 4.86 -11.91 -3.84
C THR A 64 5.05 -12.97 -4.92
N ALA A 65 4.85 -12.62 -6.20
CA ALA A 65 5.12 -13.52 -7.33
C ALA A 65 6.61 -13.64 -7.65
N THR A 66 7.39 -12.58 -7.43
CA THR A 66 8.77 -12.48 -7.91
C THR A 66 9.79 -12.88 -6.84
N TYR A 67 9.47 -12.71 -5.56
CA TYR A 67 10.45 -12.86 -4.48
C TYR A 67 9.94 -13.67 -3.30
N THR A 68 10.88 -14.34 -2.61
CA THR A 68 10.63 -15.08 -1.38
C THR A 68 10.87 -14.18 -0.15
N GLY A 69 9.82 -13.91 0.64
CA GLY A 69 9.90 -13.08 1.86
C GLY A 69 8.57 -12.38 2.18
N ARG A 70 8.45 -11.80 3.38
CA ARG A 70 7.27 -10.97 3.71
C ARG A 70 7.33 -9.63 2.97
N PRO A 71 6.18 -9.03 2.62
CA PRO A 71 6.13 -7.64 2.14
C PRO A 71 6.89 -6.72 3.12
N GLY A 72 7.67 -5.76 2.60
CA GLY A 72 8.51 -4.87 3.43
C GLY A 72 9.89 -5.39 3.83
N GLN A 73 10.14 -6.70 3.80
CA GLN A 73 11.49 -7.27 4.05
C GLN A 73 12.37 -7.26 2.79
N ASN A 74 11.75 -7.13 1.62
CA ASN A 74 12.43 -7.07 0.35
C ASN A 74 12.41 -5.62 -0.20
N PRO A 75 13.55 -5.06 -0.64
CA PRO A 75 13.61 -3.71 -1.20
C PRO A 75 12.74 -3.50 -2.48
N ALA A 76 12.27 -4.56 -3.14
CA ALA A 76 11.32 -4.51 -4.26
C ALA A 76 9.85 -4.76 -3.84
N ALA A 77 9.58 -5.00 -2.56
CA ALA A 77 8.23 -5.05 -2.00
C ALA A 77 7.70 -3.64 -1.71
N VAL A 78 6.41 -3.53 -1.35
CA VAL A 78 5.78 -2.25 -1.00
C VAL A 78 6.64 -1.47 0.01
N THR A 79 7.14 -0.33 -0.45
CA THR A 79 8.03 0.55 0.29
C THR A 79 7.26 1.59 1.09
N ASP A 80 7.88 2.14 2.13
CA ASP A 80 7.29 3.23 2.91
C ASP A 80 6.99 4.46 2.04
N THR A 81 7.81 4.71 1.01
CA THR A 81 7.59 5.78 0.03
C THR A 81 6.28 5.59 -0.74
N GLN A 82 5.96 4.36 -1.14
CA GLN A 82 4.71 4.07 -1.84
C GLN A 82 3.50 4.17 -0.91
N ILE A 83 3.64 3.75 0.35
CA ILE A 83 2.60 3.94 1.36
C ILE A 83 2.38 5.43 1.62
N ALA A 84 3.45 6.21 1.77
CA ALA A 84 3.37 7.66 1.93
C ALA A 84 2.73 8.35 0.72
N ALA A 85 3.02 7.91 -0.50
CA ALA A 85 2.38 8.42 -1.71
C ALA A 85 0.87 8.12 -1.73
N ALA A 86 0.45 6.92 -1.32
CA ALA A 86 -0.97 6.61 -1.15
C ALA A 86 -1.62 7.52 -0.10
N LEU A 87 -0.98 7.71 1.05
CA LEU A 87 -1.48 8.58 2.12
C LEU A 87 -1.61 10.04 1.69
N ALA A 88 -0.72 10.53 0.83
CA ALA A 88 -0.79 11.90 0.30
C ALA A 88 -2.11 12.19 -0.44
N THR A 89 -2.78 11.16 -0.98
CA THR A 89 -4.11 11.30 -1.61
C THR A 89 -5.23 11.64 -0.63
N LEU A 90 -5.01 11.49 0.68
CA LEU A 90 -5.97 11.89 1.72
C LEU A 90 -5.93 13.39 2.04
N ASN A 91 -4.83 14.06 1.68
CA ASN A 91 -4.60 15.48 1.97
C ASN A 91 -4.82 16.36 0.73
N ALA A 92 -5.15 15.77 -0.41
CA ALA A 92 -5.49 16.45 -1.67
C ALA A 92 -7.02 16.65 -1.78
#